data_AF-S4NRB6-F1
#
_entry.id   AF-S4NRB6-F1
#
_cell.length_a   1.000
_cell.length_b   1.000
_cell.length_c   1.000
_cell.angle_alpha   90.00
_cell.angle_beta   90.00
_cell.angle_gamma   90.00
#
_symmetry.space_group_name_H-M   'P 1'
#
loop_
_entity.id
_entity.type
_entity.pdbx_description
1 polymer ?
#
loop_
_entity_poly.entity_id
_entity_poly.type
_entity_poly.pdbx_seq_one_letter_code
_entity_poly.pdbx_strand_id
1 'polypeptide(L)'
;MYDEYRLRRETLITRLECTIQSFEWSDRLKSKKDLIQSVYRPKRETMKVKPDVKFSDFLAARTSLLQVEKTSSASVRKNTQSEVNKVMIGRVPDRGGRPNEQQPPPPEMPS
;
A
#
# COMPACT_ATOMS: atom_id res chain seq x y z
N MET A 1 3.63 -3.69 -19.72
CA MET A 1 4.35 -3.67 -18.41
C MET A 1 4.71 -2.26 -17.97
N TYR A 2 5.51 -1.49 -18.74
CA TYR A 2 5.88 -0.12 -18.36
C TYR A 2 4.67 0.83 -18.19
N ASP A 3 3.71 0.80 -19.12
CA ASP A 3 2.49 1.64 -19.02
C ASP A 3 1.60 1.25 -17.84
N GLU A 4 1.59 -0.03 -17.49
CA GLU A 4 0.84 -0.54 -16.34
C GLU A 4 1.44 -0.06 -15.01
N TYR A 5 2.77 -0.06 -14.88
CA TYR A 5 3.45 0.51 -13.72
C TYR A 5 3.27 2.03 -13.63
N ARG A 6 3.32 2.72 -14.78
CA ARG A 6 3.03 4.15 -14.87
C ARG A 6 1.61 4.44 -14.37
N LEU A 7 0.61 3.73 -14.89
CA LEU A 7 -0.80 3.90 -14.51
C LEU A 7 -1.02 3.62 -13.01
N ARG A 8 -0.40 2.58 -12.46
CA ARG A 8 -0.46 2.30 -11.01
C ARG A 8 0.11 3.45 -10.18
N ARG A 9 1.28 3.99 -10.56
CA ARG A 9 1.89 5.14 -9.87
C ARG A 9 1.01 6.38 -9.96
N GLU A 10 0.49 6.68 -11.14
CA GLU A 10 -0.44 7.77 -11.37
C GLU A 10 -1.67 7.64 -10.47
N THR A 11 -2.31 6.47 -10.47
CA THR A 11 -3.48 6.18 -9.61
C THR A 11 -3.17 6.43 -8.13
N LEU A 12 -2.02 5.95 -7.63
CA LEU A 12 -1.65 6.15 -6.22
C LEU A 12 -1.40 7.61 -5.88
N ILE A 13 -0.76 8.36 -6.78
CA ILE A 13 -0.50 9.79 -6.62
C ILE A 13 -1.82 10.58 -6.62
N THR A 14 -2.72 10.30 -7.56
CA THR A 14 -4.04 10.93 -7.62
C THR A 14 -4.88 10.62 -6.37
N ARG A 15 -4.84 9.37 -5.88
CA ARG A 15 -5.53 9.00 -4.62
C ARG A 15 -5.01 9.80 -3.43
N LEU A 16 -3.70 10.01 -3.35
CA LEU A 16 -3.10 10.85 -2.32
C LEU A 16 -3.57 12.30 -2.47
N GLU A 17 -3.57 12.87 -3.68
CA GLU A 17 -4.07 14.23 -3.95
C GLU A 17 -5.53 14.40 -3.50
N CYS A 18 -6.43 13.51 -3.91
CA CYS A 18 -7.82 13.56 -3.50
C CYS A 18 -7.98 13.46 -1.98
N THR A 19 -7.16 12.65 -1.31
CA THR A 19 -7.16 12.54 0.15
C THR A 19 -6.75 13.86 0.81
N ILE A 20 -5.70 14.53 0.31
CA ILE A 20 -5.26 15.83 0.83
C ILE A 20 -6.31 16.91 0.56
N GLN A 21 -6.90 16.92 -0.64
CA GLN A 21 -7.97 17.85 -0.99
C GLN A 21 -9.19 17.67 -0.09
N SER A 22 -9.52 16.45 0.33
CA SER A 22 -10.64 16.21 1.27
C SER A 22 -10.51 16.97 2.59
N PHE A 23 -9.28 17.26 3.04
CA PHE A 23 -9.04 18.04 4.26
C PHE A 23 -9.42 19.52 4.10
N GLU A 24 -9.47 20.04 2.87
CA GLU A 24 -9.89 21.42 2.60
C GLU A 24 -11.41 21.62 2.77
N TRP A 25 -12.19 20.53 2.78
CA TRP A 25 -13.66 20.56 2.93
C TRP A 25 -14.12 20.45 4.39
N SER A 26 -13.25 20.10 5.32
CA SER A 26 -13.60 20.03 6.75
C SER A 26 -13.51 21.41 7.39
N ASP A 27 -14.57 21.89 8.06
CA ASP A 27 -14.59 23.19 8.75
C ASP A 27 -13.43 23.37 9.73
N ARG A 28 -13.00 22.28 10.39
CA ARG A 28 -11.87 22.27 11.33
C ARG A 28 -10.51 22.49 10.66
N LEU A 29 -10.36 22.05 9.42
CA LEU A 29 -9.07 22.03 8.70
C LEU A 29 -9.00 23.05 7.56
N LYS A 30 -10.14 23.62 7.14
CA LYS A 30 -10.23 24.63 6.09
C LYS A 30 -9.37 25.86 6.38
N SER A 31 -9.26 26.28 7.64
CA SER A 31 -8.37 27.37 8.09
C SER A 31 -6.88 27.02 8.08
N LYS A 32 -6.52 25.74 7.93
CA LYS A 32 -5.13 25.23 7.94
C LYS A 32 -4.65 24.82 6.55
N LYS A 33 -5.35 25.23 5.49
CA LYS A 33 -5.03 24.87 4.09
C LYS A 33 -3.57 25.17 3.74
N ASP A 34 -3.09 26.37 4.04
CA ASP A 34 -1.73 26.78 3.67
C ASP A 34 -0.67 25.94 4.39
N LEU A 35 -0.90 25.60 5.65
CA LEU A 35 -0.03 24.70 6.41
C LEU A 35 0.03 23.32 5.77
N ILE A 36 -1.14 22.74 5.43
CA ILE A 36 -1.22 21.42 4.78
C ILE A 36 -0.47 21.45 3.43
N GLN A 37 -0.70 22.48 2.62
CA GLN A 37 -0.07 22.62 1.30
C GLN A 37 1.45 22.84 1.41
N SER A 38 1.92 23.59 2.41
CA SER A 38 3.36 23.83 2.63
C SER A 38 4.13 22.53 2.92
N VAL A 39 3.50 21.58 3.63
CA VAL A 39 4.10 20.27 3.93
C VAL A 39 3.93 19.31 2.75
N TYR A 40 2.80 19.39 2.05
CA TYR A 40 2.45 18.45 0.98
C TYR A 40 3.21 18.71 -0.32
N ARG A 41 3.31 19.96 -0.78
CA ARG A 41 3.90 20.31 -2.08
C ARG A 41 5.33 19.77 -2.28
N PRO A 42 6.28 19.97 -1.33
CA PRO A 42 7.63 19.43 -1.49
C PRO A 42 7.64 17.91 -1.65
N LYS A 43 6.77 17.20 -0.92
CA LYS A 43 6.64 15.73 -1.05
C LYS A 43 6.06 15.35 -2.40
N ARG A 44 5.05 16.07 -2.87
CA ARG A 44 4.39 15.80 -4.15
C ARG A 44 5.33 15.97 -5.35
N GLU A 45 6.21 16.97 -5.32
CA GLU A 45 7.18 17.24 -6.37
C GLU A 45 8.20 16.11 -6.54
N THR A 46 8.55 15.42 -5.45
CA THR A 46 9.43 14.24 -5.51
C THR A 46 8.75 13.00 -6.10
N MET A 47 7.41 12.95 -6.13
CA MET A 47 6.65 11.82 -6.65
C MET A 47 6.48 11.90 -8.17
N LYS A 48 7.35 11.20 -8.88
CA LYS A 48 7.26 11.06 -10.34
C LYS A 48 6.33 9.92 -10.74
N VAL A 49 5.49 10.17 -11.74
CA VAL A 49 4.62 9.16 -12.37
C VAL A 49 5.44 8.14 -13.15
N LYS A 50 6.47 8.60 -13.86
CA LYS A 50 7.43 7.73 -14.52
C LYS A 50 8.28 6.99 -13.48
N PRO A 51 8.32 5.65 -13.50
CA PRO A 51 9.22 4.90 -12.64
C PRO A 51 10.67 5.19 -13.04
N ASP A 52 11.51 5.45 -12.04
CA ASP A 52 12.97 5.57 -12.21
C ASP A 52 13.60 4.19 -12.00
N VAL A 53 13.23 3.24 -12.85
CA VAL A 53 13.74 1.87 -12.83
C VAL A 53 14.26 1.58 -14.23
N LYS A 54 15.55 1.27 -14.33
CA LYS A 54 16.25 0.93 -15.57
C LYS A 54 16.50 -0.56 -15.63
N PHE A 55 16.76 -1.06 -16.83
CA PHE A 55 17.13 -2.46 -17.05
C PHE A 55 18.42 -2.84 -16.31
N SER A 56 19.36 -1.91 -16.17
CA SER A 56 20.58 -2.10 -15.37
C SER A 56 20.28 -2.41 -13.91
N ASP A 57 19.24 -1.81 -13.33
CA ASP A 57 18.87 -2.02 -11.93
C ASP A 57 18.35 -3.45 -11.72
N PHE A 58 17.66 -3.99 -12.72
CA PHE A 58 17.23 -5.38 -12.73
C PHE A 58 18.42 -6.35 -12.78
N LEU A 59 19.41 -6.10 -13.64
CA LEU A 59 20.62 -6.93 -13.72
C LEU A 59 21.51 -6.81 -12.46
N ALA A 60 21.51 -5.65 -11.81
CA ALA A 60 22.25 -5.41 -10.58
C ALA A 60 21.56 -6.01 -9.34
N ALA A 61 20.26 -6.33 -9.42
CA ALA A 61 19.49 -6.87 -8.31
C ALA A 61 19.88 -8.33 -7.99
N ARG A 62 20.94 -8.52 -7.19
CA ARG A 62 21.45 -9.85 -6.82
C ARG A 62 20.61 -10.57 -5.76
N THR A 63 20.06 -9.82 -4.78
CA THR A 63 19.36 -10.40 -3.62
C THR A 63 18.05 -9.67 -3.28
N SER A 64 17.87 -8.44 -3.75
CA SER A 64 16.73 -7.57 -3.40
C SER A 64 15.39 -8.03 -4.00
N LEU A 65 15.39 -8.73 -5.15
CA LEU A 65 14.17 -9.22 -5.78
C LEU A 65 13.41 -10.26 -4.94
N LEU A 66 14.12 -10.96 -4.05
CA LEU A 66 13.54 -11.96 -3.15
C LEU A 66 13.01 -11.35 -1.84
N GLN A 67 13.39 -10.11 -1.54
CA GLN A 67 13.01 -9.44 -0.31
C GLN A 67 11.69 -8.70 -0.49
N VAL A 68 10.58 -9.43 -0.43
CA VAL A 68 9.24 -8.83 -0.39
C VAL A 68 8.99 -8.29 1.01
N GLU A 69 9.21 -6.99 1.19
CA GLU A 69 8.89 -6.32 2.44
C GLU A 69 7.36 -6.21 2.57
N LYS A 70 6.80 -6.85 3.60
CA LYS A 70 5.35 -6.78 3.84
C LYS A 70 4.98 -5.34 4.18
N THR A 71 3.90 -4.83 3.60
CA THR A 71 3.34 -3.52 3.97
C THR A 71 2.89 -3.47 5.44
N SER A 72 2.68 -4.62 6.07
CA SER A 72 2.40 -4.78 7.51
C SER A 72 3.65 -4.94 8.39
N SER A 73 4.86 -4.87 7.83
CA SER A 73 6.10 -5.04 8.60
C SER A 73 6.27 -3.93 9.65
N ALA A 74 7.06 -4.24 10.68
CA ALA A 74 7.35 -3.31 11.74
C ALA A 74 8.07 -2.03 11.24
N SER A 75 8.98 -2.18 10.28
CA SER A 75 9.70 -1.08 9.63
C SER A 75 8.77 -0.11 8.91
N VAL A 76 7.80 -0.62 8.15
CA VAL A 76 6.80 0.19 7.43
C VAL A 76 5.79 0.80 8.40
N ARG A 77 5.39 0.05 9.44
CA ARG A 77 4.44 0.52 10.47
C ARG A 77 5.01 1.59 11.40
N LYS A 78 6.33 1.64 11.63
CA LYS A 78 6.96 2.70 12.44
C LYS A 78 6.58 4.10 11.98
N ASN A 79 6.46 4.30 10.66
CA ASN A 79 6.16 5.60 10.05
C ASN A 79 4.66 5.86 9.85
N THR A 80 3.81 4.83 10.05
CA THR A 80 2.35 4.90 9.85
C THR A 80 1.56 4.61 11.13
N GLN A 81 2.27 4.48 12.27
CA GLN A 81 1.67 4.33 13.59
C GLN A 81 0.84 5.58 13.90
N SER A 82 -0.42 5.38 14.23
CA SER A 82 -1.34 6.44 14.62
C SER A 82 -2.09 6.04 15.87
N GLU A 83 -2.81 6.98 16.46
CA GLU A 83 -3.67 6.67 17.60
C GLU A 83 -4.74 5.63 17.30
N VAL A 84 -5.11 5.50 16.02
CA VAL A 84 -6.11 4.53 15.54
C VAL A 84 -5.46 3.19 15.22
N ASN A 85 -4.27 3.19 14.62
CA ASN A 85 -3.56 1.97 14.21
C ASN A 85 -2.39 1.65 15.14
N LYS A 86 -2.66 1.52 16.45
CA LYS A 86 -1.64 1.25 17.48
C LYS A 86 -1.16 -0.20 17.50
N VAL A 87 -2.04 -1.15 17.22
CA VAL A 87 -1.77 -2.58 17.48
C VAL A 87 -1.04 -3.22 16.31
N MET A 88 0.17 -3.73 16.56
CA MET A 88 0.83 -4.68 15.68
C MET A 88 0.27 -6.07 15.96
N ILE A 89 -0.51 -6.60 15.02
CA ILE A 89 -0.97 -7.98 15.11
C ILE A 89 0.27 -8.86 14.96
N GLY A 90 0.56 -9.64 16.00
CA GLY A 90 1.70 -10.57 16.03
C GLY A 90 1.54 -11.70 15.01
N ARG A 91 2.32 -12.77 15.19
CA ARG A 91 2.20 -13.97 14.33
C ARG A 91 0.76 -14.51 14.44
N VAL A 92 -0.01 -14.33 13.37
CA VAL A 92 -1.37 -14.88 13.28
C VAL A 92 -1.22 -16.40 13.06
N PRO A 93 -1.76 -17.23 13.97
CA PRO A 93 -1.75 -18.68 13.77
C PRO A 93 -2.54 -19.03 12.51
N ASP A 94 -2.21 -20.18 11.93
CA ASP A 94 -2.94 -20.69 10.77
C ASP A 94 -4.43 -20.78 11.09
N ARG A 95 -5.27 -20.22 10.21
CA ARG A 95 -6.74 -20.19 10.40
C ARG A 95 -7.44 -21.32 9.65
N GLY A 96 -6.68 -22.20 9.01
CA GLY A 96 -7.21 -23.28 8.18
C GLY A 96 -8.01 -22.76 6.99
N GLY A 97 -8.86 -23.62 6.42
CA GLY A 97 -9.71 -23.27 5.29
C GLY A 97 -8.99 -23.33 3.95
N ARG A 98 -7.86 -24.07 3.88
CA ARG A 98 -7.26 -24.37 2.59
C ARG A 98 -8.27 -25.20 1.79
N PRO A 99 -8.44 -24.95 0.49
CA PRO A 99 -9.30 -25.78 -0.36
C PRO A 99 -9.00 -27.28 -0.26
N ASN A 100 -7.74 -27.63 0.01
CA ASN A 100 -7.28 -29.02 0.17
C ASN A 100 -7.60 -29.64 1.54
N GLU A 101 -7.97 -28.83 2.53
CA GLU A 101 -8.38 -29.28 3.88
C GLU A 101 -9.90 -29.43 3.99
N GLN A 102 -10.66 -28.96 2.99
CA GLN A 102 -12.11 -29.13 2.97
C GLN A 102 -12.45 -30.57 2.61
N GLN A 103 -13.24 -31.21 3.47
CA GLN A 103 -13.80 -32.51 3.17
C GLN A 103 -14.72 -32.39 1.95
N PRO A 104 -14.60 -33.28 0.95
CA PRO A 104 -15.49 -33.23 -0.20
C PRO A 104 -16.95 -33.38 0.26
N PRO A 105 -17.89 -32.68 -0.39
CA PRO A 105 -19.30 -32.78 -0.04
C PRO A 105 -19.75 -34.25 -0.16
N PRO A 106 -20.68 -34.69 0.73
CA PRO A 106 -21.22 -36.04 0.65
C PRO A 106 -21.86 -36.29 -0.74
N PRO A 107 -21.72 -37.50 -1.30
CA PRO A 107 -22.31 -37.83 -2.60
C PRO A 107 -23.84 -37.70 -2.53
N GLU A 108 -24.42 -37.00 -3.52
CA GLU A 108 -25.82 -36.55 -3.49
C GLU A 108 -26.87 -37.66 -3.73
N MET A 109 -26.47 -38.91 -4.02
CA MET A 109 -27.43 -40.01 -4.22
C MET A 109 -26.95 -41.35 -3.62
N PRO A 110 -27.87 -42.19 -3.09
CA PRO A 110 -27.55 -43.56 -2.71
C PRO A 110 -27.47 -44.48 -3.95
N SER A 111 -26.73 -45.58 -3.78
CA SER A 111 -26.58 -46.69 -4.74
C SER A 111 -27.90 -47.27 -5.25
#